data_AF-A0A661ZLQ1-F1
#
_entry.id   AF-A0A661ZLQ1-F1
#
_cell.length_a   1.000
_cell.length_b   1.000
_cell.length_c   1.000
_cell.angle_alpha   90.00
_cell.angle_beta   90.00
_cell.angle_gamma   90.00
#
_symmetry.space_group_name_H-M   'P 1'
#
loop_
_entity.id
_entity.type
_entity.pdbx_description
1 polymer ?
#
loop_
_entity_poly.entity_id
_entity_poly.type
_entity_poly.pdbx_seq_one_letter_code
_entity_poly.pdbx_strand_id
1 'polypeptide(L)'
;MRNVITKLSLFLILVTASSASTPSFDFAMGRFNNVCKDLKNDVLLYFVFIDTRSTSPWTEFDILTTIDSIQVAARWLENQATKQNIPLNIKTDYYIGDEFTTIEK
;
A
#
# COMPACT_ATOMS: atom_id res chain seq x y z
N MET A 1 58.81 23.79 -6.76
CA MET A 1 57.47 23.94 -7.37
C MET A 1 56.75 22.62 -7.61
N ARG A 2 57.39 21.58 -8.17
CA ARG A 2 56.76 20.26 -8.44
C ARG A 2 56.04 19.66 -7.22
N ASN A 3 56.69 19.58 -6.06
CA ASN A 3 56.09 18.99 -4.85
C ASN A 3 54.92 19.81 -4.27
N VAL A 4 54.89 21.12 -4.50
CA VAL A 4 53.79 21.99 -4.07
C VAL A 4 52.57 21.74 -4.96
N ILE A 5 52.78 21.64 -6.27
CA ILE A 5 51.74 21.29 -7.24
C ILE A 5 51.16 19.90 -6.94
N THR A 6 52.01 18.90 -6.67
CA THR A 6 51.54 17.54 -6.34
C THR A 6 50.68 17.51 -5.08
N LYS A 7 51.06 18.25 -4.03
CA LYS A 7 50.27 18.35 -2.79
C LYS A 7 48.95 19.09 -3.01
N LEU A 8 48.95 20.13 -3.84
CA LEU A 8 47.75 20.90 -4.18
C LEU A 8 46.76 20.04 -4.98
N SER A 9 47.27 19.24 -5.95
CA SER A 9 46.44 18.29 -6.71
C SER A 9 45.84 17.21 -5.82
N LEU A 10 46.62 16.66 -4.87
CA LEU A 10 46.14 15.68 -3.90
C LEU A 10 45.05 16.25 -2.98
N PHE A 11 45.24 17.48 -2.51
CA PHE A 11 44.23 18.17 -1.70
C PHE A 11 42.94 18.41 -2.48
N LEU A 12 43.04 18.81 -3.75
CA LEU A 12 41.87 19.05 -4.60
C LEU A 12 41.06 17.77 -4.83
N ILE A 13 41.72 16.63 -5.08
CA ILE A 13 41.07 15.33 -5.26
C ILE A 13 40.30 14.93 -3.98
N LEU A 14 40.91 15.14 -2.81
CA LEU A 14 40.30 14.82 -1.52
C LEU A 14 39.03 15.64 -1.26
N VAL A 15 39.04 16.92 -1.61
CA VAL A 15 37.89 17.81 -1.45
C VAL A 15 36.76 17.44 -2.41
N THR A 16 37.07 17.08 -3.65
CA THR A 16 36.04 16.70 -4.65
C THR A 16 35.40 15.33 -4.42
N ALA A 17 36.05 14.44 -3.65
CA ALA A 17 35.46 13.14 -3.31
C ALA A 17 34.39 13.23 -2.20
N SER A 18 34.34 14.35 -1.48
CA SER A 18 33.47 14.54 -0.30
C SER A 18 32.05 15.00 -0.64
N SER A 19 31.78 15.30 -1.91
CA SER A 19 30.51 15.91 -2.37
C SER A 19 29.56 14.95 -3.08
N ALA A 20 29.83 13.64 -3.05
CA ALA A 20 28.90 12.65 -3.57
C ALA A 20 27.74 12.46 -2.58
N SER A 21 26.62 13.16 -2.81
CA SER A 21 25.36 12.85 -2.13
C SER A 21 24.86 11.49 -2.62
N THR A 22 24.55 10.59 -1.71
CA THR A 22 23.79 9.38 -2.05
C THR A 22 22.43 9.81 -2.60
N PRO A 23 22.01 9.33 -3.79
CA PRO A 23 20.68 9.63 -4.29
C PRO A 23 19.66 9.13 -3.27
N SER A 24 18.78 10.02 -2.80
CA SER A 24 17.68 9.65 -1.93
C SER A 24 16.74 8.73 -2.71
N PHE A 25 16.29 7.65 -2.09
CA PHE A 25 15.34 6.73 -2.69
C PHE A 25 14.00 7.46 -2.94
N ASP A 26 13.57 7.53 -4.20
CA ASP A 26 12.27 8.12 -4.54
C ASP A 26 11.16 7.07 -4.35
N PHE A 27 10.47 7.14 -3.22
CA PHE A 27 9.34 6.26 -2.90
C PHE A 27 8.12 6.49 -3.81
N ALA A 28 8.03 7.63 -4.51
CA ALA A 28 6.94 7.89 -5.43
C ALA A 28 6.99 6.92 -6.63
N MET A 29 8.20 6.61 -7.12
CA MET A 29 8.41 5.64 -8.20
C MET A 29 8.05 4.22 -7.76
N GLY A 30 8.25 3.88 -6.49
CA GLY A 30 7.84 2.59 -5.92
C GLY A 30 6.32 2.35 -6.02
N ARG A 31 5.51 3.41 -6.02
CA ARG A 31 4.04 3.31 -6.15
C ARG A 31 3.60 2.64 -7.44
N PHE A 32 4.29 2.93 -8.55
CA PHE A 32 4.00 2.39 -9.87
C PHE A 32 4.62 1.00 -10.10
N ASN A 33 5.49 0.57 -9.18
CA ASN A 33 6.08 -0.77 -9.17
C ASN A 33 5.29 -1.73 -8.28
N ASN A 34 4.12 -1.32 -7.77
CA ASN A 34 3.27 -2.18 -6.98
C ASN A 34 2.73 -3.34 -7.81
N VAL A 35 2.81 -4.54 -7.24
CA VAL A 35 2.14 -5.75 -7.74
C VAL A 35 0.61 -5.61 -7.63
N CYS A 36 0.14 -4.66 -6.82
CA CYS A 36 -1.27 -4.33 -6.65
C CYS A 36 -1.79 -3.50 -7.81
N LYS A 37 -2.86 -3.98 -8.46
CA LYS A 37 -3.55 -3.28 -9.55
C LYS A 37 -4.19 -1.98 -9.06
N ASP A 38 -4.32 -1.02 -9.95
CA ASP A 38 -5.10 0.20 -9.70
C ASP A 38 -6.57 -0.16 -9.42
N LEU A 39 -7.12 0.42 -8.35
CA LEU A 39 -8.54 0.32 -8.03
C LEU A 39 -9.32 1.26 -8.95
N LYS A 40 -9.91 0.72 -10.01
CA LYS A 40 -10.75 1.44 -10.96
C LYS A 40 -11.88 0.55 -11.47
N ASN A 41 -12.96 1.18 -11.91
CA ASN A 41 -14.21 0.55 -12.32
C ASN A 41 -14.78 -0.32 -11.19
N ASP A 42 -15.30 -1.50 -11.52
CA ASP A 42 -15.82 -2.45 -10.54
C ASP A 42 -14.70 -3.22 -9.84
N VAL A 43 -14.67 -3.13 -8.51
CA VAL A 43 -13.73 -3.83 -7.65
C VAL A 43 -14.53 -4.67 -6.65
N LEU A 44 -14.17 -5.95 -6.50
CA LEU A 44 -14.65 -6.79 -5.41
C LEU A 44 -13.67 -6.73 -4.25
N LEU A 45 -14.15 -6.28 -3.10
CA LEU A 45 -13.44 -6.37 -1.83
C LEU A 45 -14.06 -7.53 -1.04
N TYR A 46 -13.34 -8.65 -1.01
CA TYR A 46 -13.81 -9.89 -0.40
C TYR A 46 -13.08 -10.18 0.91
N PHE A 47 -13.83 -10.44 1.98
CA PHE A 47 -13.27 -10.72 3.31
C PHE A 47 -13.57 -12.16 3.72
N VAL A 48 -12.62 -12.77 4.40
CA VAL A 48 -12.77 -14.13 4.94
C VAL A 48 -12.53 -14.04 6.44
N PHE A 49 -13.56 -14.35 7.22
CA PHE A 49 -13.46 -14.49 8.66
C PHE A 49 -12.93 -15.89 8.95
N ILE A 50 -11.70 -15.96 9.45
CA ILE A 50 -11.00 -17.23 9.70
C ILE A 50 -10.87 -17.43 11.21
N ASP A 51 -11.49 -18.50 11.70
CA ASP A 51 -11.23 -19.03 13.03
C ASP A 51 -9.99 -19.94 13.00
N THR A 52 -9.07 -19.74 13.93
CA THR A 52 -7.90 -20.62 14.12
C THR A 52 -8.03 -21.43 15.40
N ARG A 53 -7.27 -22.53 15.52
CA ARG A 53 -7.26 -23.36 16.74
C ARG A 53 -6.86 -22.61 18.01
N SER A 54 -6.18 -21.47 17.86
CA SER A 54 -5.63 -20.65 18.95
C SER A 54 -6.41 -19.37 19.21
N THR A 55 -7.36 -19.00 18.35
CA THR A 55 -8.14 -17.77 18.49
C THR A 55 -9.57 -18.11 18.88
N SER A 56 -10.21 -17.21 19.64
CA SER A 56 -11.64 -17.31 19.86
C SER A 56 -12.40 -17.18 18.53
N PRO A 57 -13.56 -17.86 18.39
CA PRO A 57 -14.43 -17.67 17.25
C PRO A 57 -14.85 -16.21 17.09
N TRP A 58 -15.01 -15.74 15.86
CA TRP A 58 -15.61 -14.44 15.58
C TRP A 58 -17.04 -14.38 16.12
N THR A 59 -17.34 -13.37 16.94
CA THR A 59 -18.72 -13.13 17.36
C THR A 59 -19.48 -12.36 16.30
N GLU A 60 -20.81 -12.48 16.28
CA GLU A 60 -21.69 -11.69 15.41
C GLU A 60 -21.37 -10.19 15.49
N PHE A 61 -21.11 -9.70 16.71
CA PHE A 61 -20.71 -8.31 16.93
C PHE A 61 -19.40 -7.95 16.23
N ASP A 62 -18.37 -8.80 16.34
CA ASP A 62 -17.07 -8.55 15.70
C ASP A 62 -17.21 -8.51 14.16
N ILE A 63 -18.04 -9.37 13.60
CA ILE A 63 -18.30 -9.45 12.16
C ILE A 63 -19.01 -8.20 11.67
N LEU A 64 -20.13 -7.84 12.32
CA LEU A 64 -20.94 -6.70 11.93
C LEU A 64 -20.16 -5.38 12.05
N THR A 65 -19.40 -5.21 13.14
CA THR A 65 -18.56 -4.01 13.33
C THR A 65 -17.41 -3.93 12.33
N THR A 66 -16.86 -5.08 11.94
CA THR A 66 -15.84 -5.15 10.87
C THR A 66 -16.44 -4.77 9.52
N ILE A 67 -17.62 -5.32 9.17
CA ILE A 67 -18.34 -4.99 7.93
C ILE A 67 -18.67 -3.49 7.87
N ASP A 68 -19.15 -2.90 8.97
CA ASP A 68 -19.46 -1.46 9.02
C ASP A 68 -18.19 -0.61 8.78
N SER A 69 -17.09 -0.97 9.46
CA SER A 69 -15.80 -0.29 9.29
C SER A 69 -15.30 -0.35 7.84
N ILE A 70 -15.45 -1.51 7.20
CA ILE A 70 -15.12 -1.72 5.80
C ILE A 70 -15.98 -0.85 4.89
N GLN A 71 -17.30 -0.78 5.12
CA GLN A 71 -18.20 0.03 4.30
C GLN A 71 -17.83 1.51 4.38
N VAL A 72 -17.48 2.01 5.56
CA VAL A 72 -16.99 3.38 5.75
C VAL A 72 -15.71 3.62 4.95
N ALA A 73 -14.75 2.69 5.01
CA ALA A 73 -13.50 2.78 4.27
C ALA A 73 -13.73 2.73 2.74
N ALA A 74 -14.59 1.83 2.26
CA ALA A 74 -14.94 1.71 0.84
C ALA A 74 -15.55 3.00 0.30
N ARG A 75 -16.56 3.55 1.00
CA ARG A 75 -17.16 4.85 0.64
C ARG A 75 -16.14 5.98 0.65
N TRP A 76 -15.22 5.98 1.61
CA TRP A 76 -14.14 6.98 1.63
C TRP A 76 -13.26 6.87 0.38
N LEU A 77 -12.86 5.66 -0.03
CA LEU A 77 -12.06 5.42 -1.23
C LEU A 77 -12.79 5.88 -2.51
N GLU A 78 -14.06 5.51 -2.66
CA GLU A 78 -14.90 5.94 -3.79
C GLU A 78 -15.02 7.47 -3.86
N ASN A 79 -15.17 8.13 -2.71
CA ASN A 79 -15.20 9.59 -2.62
C ASN A 79 -13.87 10.22 -3.05
N GLN A 80 -12.72 9.63 -2.69
CA GLN A 80 -11.42 10.11 -3.16
C GLN A 80 -11.22 9.89 -4.66
N ALA A 81 -11.64 8.74 -5.18
CA ALA A 81 -11.60 8.43 -6.61
C ALA A 81 -12.47 9.42 -7.41
N THR A 82 -13.68 9.70 -6.92
CA THR A 82 -14.60 10.67 -7.52
C THR A 82 -13.98 12.07 -7.61
N LYS A 83 -13.30 12.54 -6.56
CA LYS A 83 -12.57 13.83 -6.57
C LYS A 83 -11.47 13.91 -7.62
N GLN A 84 -10.95 12.75 -8.04
CA GLN A 84 -9.90 12.63 -9.05
C GLN A 84 -10.45 12.24 -10.43
N ASN A 85 -11.78 12.22 -10.62
CA ASN A 85 -12.45 11.74 -11.83
C ASN A 85 -12.09 10.29 -12.22
N ILE A 86 -11.83 9.45 -11.22
CA ILE A 86 -11.56 8.02 -11.41
C ILE A 86 -12.86 7.26 -11.13
N PRO A 87 -13.41 6.52 -12.11
CA PRO A 87 -14.56 5.65 -11.85
C PRO A 87 -14.12 4.52 -10.91
N LEU A 88 -14.80 4.35 -9.79
CA LEU A 88 -14.55 3.30 -8.81
C LEU A 88 -15.87 2.90 -8.16
N ASN A 89 -16.19 1.61 -8.20
CA ASN A 89 -17.37 1.01 -7.61
C ASN A 89 -16.92 -0.24 -6.83
N ILE A 90 -16.87 -0.12 -5.51
CA ILE A 90 -16.41 -1.18 -4.62
C ILE A 90 -17.64 -1.98 -4.16
N LYS A 91 -17.67 -3.25 -4.55
CA LYS A 91 -18.61 -4.23 -4.01
C LYS A 91 -17.93 -4.95 -2.86
N THR A 92 -18.56 -4.94 -1.70
CA THR A 92 -18.06 -5.63 -0.50
C THR A 92 -18.82 -6.93 -0.32
N ASP A 93 -18.10 -8.01 -0.09
CA ASP A 93 -18.70 -9.32 0.15
C ASP A 93 -17.86 -10.16 1.11
N TYR A 94 -18.42 -11.16 1.80
CA TYR A 94 -17.69 -11.89 2.84
C TYR A 94 -18.04 -13.38 2.95
N TYR A 95 -17.10 -14.14 3.53
CA TYR A 95 -17.27 -15.54 3.91
C TYR A 95 -16.98 -15.74 5.38
N ILE A 96 -17.83 -16.53 6.04
CA ILE A 96 -17.67 -16.93 7.43
C ILE A 96 -17.87 -18.45 7.64
N GLY A 97 -18.18 -19.19 6.57
CA GLY A 97 -18.51 -20.61 6.61
C GLY A 97 -19.51 -20.96 5.51
N ASP A 98 -19.63 -22.25 5.19
CA ASP A 98 -20.52 -22.72 4.12
C ASP A 98 -22.01 -22.40 4.38
N GLU A 99 -22.40 -22.22 5.64
CA GLU A 99 -23.78 -21.93 6.03
C GLU A 99 -24.19 -20.46 5.83
N PHE A 100 -23.22 -19.57 5.67
CA PHE A 100 -23.42 -18.12 5.59
C PHE A 100 -22.67 -17.49 4.40
N THR A 101 -22.23 -18.31 3.44
CA THR A 101 -21.58 -17.83 2.22
C THR A 101 -22.57 -17.08 1.35
N THR A 102 -22.17 -15.90 0.89
CA THR A 102 -22.87 -15.09 -0.11
C THR A 102 -22.46 -15.43 -1.54
N ILE A 103 -21.41 -16.25 -1.71
CA ILE A 103 -20.96 -16.76 -3.01
C ILE A 103 -21.56 -18.14 -3.23
N GLU A 104 -22.38 -18.28 -4.28
CA GLU A 104 -22.85 -19.57 -4.80
C GLU A 104 -21.70 -20.31 -5.49
N LYS A 105 -21.60 -21.63 -5.26
CA LYS A 105 -20.59 -22.52 -5.87
C LYS A 105 -20.94 -22.89 -7.30
#